data_AF-A0A5C7EH81-F1
#
_entry.id   AF-A0A5C7EH81-F1
#
_cell.length_a   1.000
_cell.length_b   1.000
_cell.length_c   1.000
_cell.angle_alpha   90.00
_cell.angle_beta   90.00
_cell.angle_gamma   90.00
#
_symmetry.space_group_name_H-M   'P 1'
#
loop_
_entity.id
_entity.type
_entity.pdbx_description
1 polymer ?
#
loop_
_entity_poly.entity_id
_entity_poly.type
_entity_poly.pdbx_seq_one_letter_code
_entity_poly.pdbx_strand_id
1 'polypeptide(L)'
;MSQERRSPRPREPRSKGTGTFLPLSSSRRDSASMSWSTGISRWSRIVRTRAIFALAIALPIAAWADVVPLEFCGRQTAALEGDAARLVRAGLAVPVNKRLLGYMDEAMAERKGQWACAPRTLIFESAARETGVHPAVLLAVAMTESGKKGAPWPWTLNVGGRGFFFRTREDAWRAAQWLIKEGITNFDIGMMQISWRHNGWRFQDAWEALQPSRNILVAASILRENFEATGSWAKAIMWYHNRASESRGRAYLKRFIAHFGDAAAEYGKLR
;
A
#
# COMPACT_ATOMS: atom_id res chain seq x y z
N MET A 1 18.39 46.57 23.83
CA MET A 1 17.82 45.75 24.92
C MET A 1 17.47 44.39 24.32
N SER A 2 18.45 43.53 24.01
CA SER A 2 19.09 42.58 24.95
C SER A 2 18.13 42.06 26.00
N GLN A 3 17.62 40.84 25.83
CA GLN A 3 17.91 39.73 26.75
C GLN A 3 17.68 38.38 26.06
N GLU A 4 18.74 37.59 26.14
CA GLU A 4 18.94 36.21 25.76
C GLU A 4 18.67 35.32 26.99
N ARG A 5 18.54 33.99 26.78
CA ARG A 5 18.58 32.85 27.73
C ARG A 5 17.20 32.26 28.08
N ARG A 6 16.97 30.95 28.17
CA ARG A 6 17.81 29.73 28.06
C ARG A 6 16.84 28.53 27.98
N SER A 7 17.12 27.55 27.11
CA SER A 7 16.55 26.19 27.17
C SER A 7 17.29 25.31 28.17
N PRO A 8 16.65 24.30 28.79
CA PRO A 8 17.31 23.12 29.33
C PRO A 8 17.09 21.86 28.46
N ARG A 9 18.12 21.01 28.47
CA ARG A 9 18.34 19.74 27.72
C ARG A 9 17.51 18.54 28.22
N PRO A 10 17.46 17.44 27.43
CA PRO A 10 16.66 16.24 27.71
C PRO A 10 17.30 15.27 28.71
N ARG A 11 16.49 14.38 29.29
CA ARG A 11 16.94 13.23 30.11
C ARG A 11 16.94 11.95 29.29
N GLU A 12 18.07 11.24 29.28
CA GLU A 12 18.25 9.89 28.76
C GLU A 12 17.78 8.79 29.75
N PRO A 13 17.55 7.55 29.27
CA PRO A 13 16.95 6.47 30.04
C PRO A 13 17.96 5.63 30.82
N ARG A 14 17.53 5.06 31.96
CA ARG A 14 18.29 4.08 32.74
C ARG A 14 18.01 2.65 32.26
N SER A 15 19.09 1.90 32.02
CA SER A 15 19.15 0.45 31.86
C SER A 15 19.51 -0.24 33.19
N LYS A 16 18.98 -1.46 33.41
CA LYS A 16 19.48 -2.61 34.21
C LYS A 16 18.77 -3.85 33.62
N GLY A 17 19.38 -4.91 33.10
CA GLY A 17 20.36 -5.84 33.70
C GLY A 17 19.66 -6.65 34.81
N THR A 18 19.59 -7.98 34.90
CA THR A 18 20.42 -9.12 34.46
C THR A 18 19.65 -10.42 34.83
N GLY A 19 19.65 -11.49 34.02
CA GLY A 19 20.38 -12.74 34.32
C GLY A 19 19.46 -13.86 34.86
N THR A 20 19.73 -15.17 34.82
CA THR A 20 20.72 -16.08 34.17
C THR A 20 20.27 -17.53 34.49
N PHE A 21 20.79 -18.53 33.76
CA PHE A 21 21.04 -19.94 34.14
C PHE A 21 20.09 -21.11 33.72
N LEU A 22 20.63 -21.88 32.75
CA LEU A 22 20.63 -23.35 32.48
C LEU A 22 20.82 -24.22 33.77
N PRO A 23 20.85 -25.60 33.80
CA PRO A 23 21.18 -26.53 32.70
C PRO A 23 20.63 -28.01 32.71
N LEU A 24 21.04 -28.76 31.67
CA LEU A 24 21.55 -30.17 31.61
C LEU A 24 20.67 -31.43 31.86
N SER A 25 20.68 -32.34 30.87
CA SER A 25 21.19 -33.75 30.89
C SER A 25 20.62 -34.49 29.65
N SER A 26 21.35 -35.17 28.74
CA SER A 26 22.42 -36.19 28.72
C SER A 26 21.94 -37.64 28.85
N SER A 27 22.01 -38.43 27.76
CA SER A 27 22.50 -39.83 27.67
C SER A 27 22.36 -40.34 26.22
N ARG A 28 23.46 -40.64 25.51
CA ARG A 28 24.10 -41.97 25.28
C ARG A 28 23.15 -43.00 24.64
N ARG A 29 23.36 -43.32 23.36
CA ARG A 29 24.20 -44.39 22.76
C ARG A 29 23.51 -45.77 22.89
N ASP A 30 23.23 -46.41 21.75
CA ASP A 30 23.81 -47.72 21.44
C ASP A 30 23.53 -48.16 20.00
N SER A 31 24.52 -48.87 19.47
CA SER A 31 24.70 -49.37 18.11
C SER A 31 24.27 -50.84 18.07
N ALA A 32 23.62 -51.29 16.99
CA ALA A 32 23.67 -52.69 16.60
C ALA A 32 23.45 -52.84 15.09
N SER A 33 24.51 -53.28 14.43
CA SER A 33 24.58 -53.80 13.07
C SER A 33 23.87 -55.15 12.95
N MET A 34 23.25 -55.44 11.79
CA MET A 34 23.27 -56.79 11.23
C MET A 34 23.04 -56.73 9.71
N SER A 35 24.07 -57.15 8.99
CA SER A 35 24.08 -57.33 7.53
C SER A 35 23.64 -58.76 7.20
N TRP A 36 22.82 -58.92 6.17
CA TRP A 36 22.75 -60.16 5.40
C TRP A 36 22.73 -59.81 3.93
N SER A 37 23.88 -60.03 3.28
CA SER A 37 24.01 -60.14 1.83
C SER A 37 23.86 -61.60 1.44
N THR A 38 23.05 -61.88 0.41
CA THR A 38 23.29 -62.89 -0.65
C THR A 38 22.03 -63.03 -1.52
N GLY A 39 22.21 -63.04 -2.85
CA GLY A 39 21.11 -63.31 -3.78
C GLY A 39 21.29 -62.76 -5.18
N ILE A 40 22.45 -62.98 -5.81
CA ILE A 40 22.63 -62.77 -7.25
C ILE A 40 21.96 -63.94 -8.00
N SER A 41 21.02 -63.67 -8.91
CA SER A 41 21.08 -64.10 -10.34
C SER A 41 19.72 -64.19 -11.05
N ARG A 42 19.76 -63.80 -12.34
CA ARG A 42 18.81 -64.08 -13.44
C ARG A 42 17.42 -63.44 -13.34
N TRP A 43 17.16 -62.43 -14.16
CA TRP A 43 16.54 -62.58 -15.49
C TRP A 43 16.84 -61.33 -16.34
N SER A 44 17.46 -61.55 -17.51
CA SER A 44 17.72 -60.51 -18.50
C SER A 44 16.58 -60.46 -19.52
N ARG A 45 16.25 -59.23 -19.98
CA ARG A 45 15.57 -58.86 -21.23
C ARG A 45 14.05 -58.88 -21.24
N ILE A 46 13.47 -57.69 -21.02
CA ILE A 46 12.40 -57.17 -21.89
C ILE A 46 12.87 -55.82 -22.45
N VAL A 47 12.42 -55.58 -23.68
CA VAL A 47 13.00 -54.76 -24.73
C VAL A 47 12.79 -53.25 -24.51
N ARG A 48 13.83 -52.50 -24.93
CA ARG A 48 13.86 -51.07 -25.30
C ARG A 48 12.50 -50.48 -25.69
N THR A 49 12.11 -49.35 -25.08
CA THR A 49 11.47 -48.25 -25.82
C THR A 49 11.77 -46.90 -25.16
N ARG A 50 12.60 -46.12 -25.88
CA ARG A 50 12.64 -44.65 -26.02
C ARG A 50 12.47 -43.73 -24.80
N ALA A 51 13.56 -43.01 -24.53
CA ALA A 51 13.69 -41.67 -23.97
C ALA A 51 12.39 -40.83 -23.86
N ILE A 52 12.15 -40.30 -22.65
CA ILE A 52 11.47 -39.03 -22.43
C ILE A 52 12.30 -38.21 -21.43
N PHE A 53 12.99 -37.22 -21.99
CA PHE A 53 13.30 -35.89 -21.48
C PHE A 53 13.94 -35.71 -20.08
N ALA A 54 15.20 -35.31 -20.14
CA ALA A 54 15.76 -34.28 -19.29
C ALA A 54 14.83 -33.05 -19.24
N LEU A 55 14.53 -32.57 -18.03
CA LEU A 55 14.78 -31.19 -17.61
C LEU A 55 14.43 -31.10 -16.11
N ALA A 56 15.42 -31.29 -15.24
CA ALA A 56 15.35 -30.63 -13.95
C ALA A 56 15.41 -29.14 -14.25
N ILE A 57 14.24 -28.49 -14.30
CA ILE A 57 14.17 -27.04 -14.43
C ILE A 57 14.73 -26.51 -13.11
N ALA A 58 16.03 -26.22 -13.11
CA ALA A 58 16.63 -25.29 -12.18
C ALA A 58 16.01 -23.92 -12.49
N LEU A 59 14.77 -23.69 -12.06
CA LEU A 59 14.22 -22.35 -11.98
C LEU A 59 15.18 -21.58 -11.06
N PRO A 60 15.70 -20.42 -11.47
CA PRO A 60 16.57 -19.64 -10.61
C PRO A 60 15.72 -19.16 -9.42
N ILE A 61 15.84 -19.87 -8.29
CA ILE A 61 15.18 -19.54 -7.02
C ILE A 61 15.50 -18.08 -6.60
N ALA A 62 16.59 -17.51 -7.10
CA ALA A 62 17.05 -16.16 -6.77
C ALA A 62 16.10 -15.02 -7.18
N ALA A 63 15.34 -15.12 -8.29
CA ALA A 63 14.46 -14.02 -8.72
C ALA A 63 13.16 -13.90 -7.88
N TRP A 64 12.84 -14.94 -7.12
CA TRP A 64 11.65 -15.04 -6.26
C TRP A 64 11.90 -14.62 -4.82
N ALA A 65 13.15 -14.32 -4.45
CA ALA A 65 13.51 -13.97 -3.08
C ALA A 65 12.93 -12.62 -2.64
N ASP A 66 12.58 -11.72 -3.57
CA ASP A 66 12.17 -10.35 -3.28
C ASP A 66 10.68 -10.04 -3.53
N VAL A 67 9.95 -10.93 -4.21
CA VAL A 67 8.55 -10.70 -4.61
C VAL A 67 7.74 -12.01 -4.58
N VAL A 68 6.44 -11.88 -4.30
CA VAL A 68 5.44 -12.97 -4.38
C VAL A 68 4.46 -12.62 -5.50
N PRO A 69 4.16 -13.50 -6.46
CA PRO A 69 3.20 -13.18 -7.50
C PRO A 69 1.78 -13.00 -6.97
N LEU A 70 0.99 -12.22 -7.70
CA LEU A 70 -0.42 -11.99 -7.41
C LEU A 70 -1.31 -12.99 -8.15
N GLU A 71 -2.48 -13.31 -7.58
CA GLU A 71 -3.49 -14.18 -8.19
C GLU A 71 -4.93 -13.66 -7.97
N PHE A 72 -5.19 -12.39 -8.26
CA PHE A 72 -6.54 -11.82 -8.14
C PHE A 72 -7.46 -12.17 -9.32
N CYS A 73 -6.94 -12.25 -10.54
CA CYS A 73 -7.76 -12.40 -11.75
C CYS A 73 -7.95 -13.87 -12.19
N GLY A 74 -7.65 -14.87 -11.34
CA GLY A 74 -7.71 -16.30 -11.70
C GLY A 74 -6.74 -16.72 -12.82
N ARG A 75 -5.78 -15.85 -13.17
CA ARG A 75 -4.72 -16.13 -14.12
C ARG A 75 -3.44 -16.39 -13.32
N GLN A 76 -2.91 -17.60 -13.40
CA GLN A 76 -1.55 -17.86 -12.93
C GLN A 76 -0.61 -16.92 -13.69
N THR A 77 0.22 -16.18 -12.96
CA THR A 77 1.38 -15.51 -13.55
C THR A 77 2.41 -16.57 -13.90
N ALA A 78 2.14 -17.35 -14.94
CA ALA A 78 3.10 -18.31 -15.46
C ALA A 78 4.41 -17.57 -15.79
N ALA A 79 5.52 -18.05 -15.21
CA ALA A 79 6.89 -17.59 -15.44
C ALA A 79 7.05 -16.05 -15.54
N LEU A 80 6.98 -15.35 -14.41
CA LEU A 80 7.40 -13.95 -14.34
C LEU A 80 8.92 -13.85 -14.58
N GLU A 81 9.34 -13.62 -15.82
CA GLU A 81 10.71 -13.24 -16.14
C GLU A 81 10.86 -11.71 -16.06
N GLY A 82 11.81 -11.24 -15.25
CA GLY A 82 12.13 -9.81 -15.11
C GLY A 82 12.61 -9.42 -13.71
N ASP A 83 13.12 -8.19 -13.58
CA ASP A 83 13.49 -7.61 -12.28
C ASP A 83 12.23 -7.39 -11.41
N ALA A 84 12.32 -7.74 -10.13
CA ALA A 84 11.31 -7.52 -9.08
C ALA A 84 10.65 -6.14 -9.17
N ALA A 85 11.43 -5.07 -9.37
CA ALA A 85 10.88 -3.72 -9.48
C ALA A 85 9.90 -3.56 -10.67
N ARG A 86 10.21 -4.18 -11.81
CA ARG A 86 9.36 -4.16 -13.01
C ARG A 86 8.07 -4.93 -12.78
N LEU A 87 8.16 -6.09 -12.12
CA LEU A 87 7.01 -6.93 -11.80
C LEU A 87 6.04 -6.24 -10.83
N VAL A 88 6.56 -5.58 -9.79
CA VAL A 88 5.75 -4.84 -8.83
C VAL A 88 5.08 -3.63 -9.50
N ARG A 89 5.83 -2.82 -10.28
CA ARG A 89 5.26 -1.67 -11.02
C ARG A 89 4.19 -2.08 -12.04
N ALA A 90 4.31 -3.27 -12.61
CA ALA A 90 3.32 -3.82 -13.54
C ALA A 90 2.07 -4.37 -12.84
N GLY A 91 2.06 -4.45 -11.50
CA GLY A 91 0.97 -5.05 -10.74
C GLY A 91 0.88 -6.57 -10.89
N LEU A 92 2.01 -7.23 -11.08
CA LEU A 92 2.09 -8.68 -11.26
C LEU A 92 2.59 -9.41 -10.00
N ALA A 93 3.19 -8.69 -9.06
CA ALA A 93 3.73 -9.24 -7.83
C ALA A 93 3.66 -8.23 -6.68
N VAL A 94 3.67 -8.73 -5.44
CA VAL A 94 3.84 -7.96 -4.21
C VAL A 94 5.28 -8.09 -3.71
N PRO A 95 5.90 -7.01 -3.22
CA PRO A 95 7.24 -7.08 -2.68
C PRO A 95 7.27 -7.66 -1.27
N VAL A 96 8.32 -8.42 -0.95
CA VAL A 96 8.58 -8.86 0.44
C VAL A 96 9.42 -7.85 1.21
N ASN A 97 10.12 -6.96 0.50
CA ASN A 97 10.98 -5.94 1.08
C ASN A 97 10.33 -4.53 1.01
N LYS A 98 10.70 -3.68 1.97
CA LYS A 98 10.14 -2.32 2.07
C LYS A 98 10.54 -1.40 0.91
N ARG A 99 11.67 -1.69 0.25
CA ARG A 99 12.24 -0.86 -0.82
C ARG A 99 11.28 -0.70 -2.00
N LEU A 100 10.46 -1.72 -2.28
CA LEU A 100 9.56 -1.75 -3.42
C LEU A 100 8.11 -1.40 -3.06
N LEU A 101 7.80 -1.09 -1.80
CA LEU A 101 6.43 -0.76 -1.37
C LEU A 101 5.85 0.45 -2.12
N GLY A 102 6.68 1.46 -2.43
CA GLY A 102 6.22 2.61 -3.21
C GLY A 102 5.73 2.24 -4.61
N TYR A 103 6.36 1.24 -5.26
CA TYR A 103 5.91 0.76 -6.56
C TYR A 103 4.62 -0.05 -6.47
N MET A 104 4.43 -0.77 -5.36
CA MET A 104 3.18 -1.48 -5.10
C MET A 104 2.04 -0.47 -4.91
N ASP A 105 2.25 0.58 -4.11
CA ASP A 105 1.26 1.65 -3.88
C ASP A 105 0.82 2.29 -5.21
N GLU A 106 1.79 2.62 -6.08
CA GLU A 106 1.56 3.16 -7.42
C GLU A 106 0.72 2.19 -8.28
N ALA A 107 1.10 0.91 -8.33
CA ALA A 107 0.40 -0.09 -9.12
C ALA A 107 -1.02 -0.36 -8.61
N MET A 108 -1.22 -0.38 -7.28
CA MET A 108 -2.53 -0.52 -6.65
C MET A 108 -3.44 0.66 -6.99
N ALA A 109 -2.94 1.89 -6.82
CA ALA A 109 -3.71 3.11 -7.04
C ALA A 109 -4.07 3.31 -8.52
N GLU A 110 -3.17 2.96 -9.44
CA GLU A 110 -3.42 2.99 -10.87
C GLU A 110 -4.24 1.81 -11.40
N ARG A 111 -4.56 0.82 -10.54
CA ARG A 111 -5.27 -0.41 -10.92
C ARG A 111 -4.53 -1.19 -12.02
N LYS A 112 -3.19 -1.23 -11.96
CA LYS A 112 -2.34 -1.92 -12.94
C LYS A 112 -2.33 -3.44 -12.73
N GLY A 113 -2.23 -4.18 -13.82
CA GLY A 113 -2.09 -5.63 -13.80
C GLY A 113 -3.20 -6.30 -13.01
N GLN A 114 -2.83 -7.15 -12.06
CA GLN A 114 -3.78 -7.90 -11.24
C GLN A 114 -4.53 -7.03 -10.22
N TRP A 115 -3.99 -5.86 -9.86
CA TRP A 115 -4.70 -4.92 -9.02
C TRP A 115 -5.98 -4.42 -9.67
N ALA A 116 -6.14 -4.53 -11.00
CA ALA A 116 -7.38 -4.23 -11.70
C ALA A 116 -8.57 -5.11 -11.27
N CYS A 117 -8.32 -6.31 -10.75
CA CYS A 117 -9.35 -7.24 -10.26
C CYS A 117 -9.48 -7.23 -8.73
N ALA A 118 -8.49 -6.70 -8.01
CA ALA A 118 -8.55 -6.62 -6.56
C ALA A 118 -9.73 -5.73 -6.11
N PRO A 119 -10.28 -5.93 -4.90
CA PRO A 119 -11.25 -4.98 -4.33
C PRO A 119 -10.73 -3.55 -4.36
N ARG A 120 -11.58 -2.58 -4.76
CA ARG A 120 -11.16 -1.16 -4.81
C ARG A 120 -10.82 -0.61 -3.42
N THR A 121 -11.39 -1.20 -2.38
CA THR A 121 -11.15 -0.83 -0.97
C THR A 121 -9.79 -1.27 -0.45
N LEU A 122 -9.09 -2.19 -1.12
CA LEU A 122 -7.89 -2.84 -0.57
C LEU A 122 -6.76 -1.84 -0.23
N ILE A 123 -6.54 -0.82 -1.07
CA ILE A 123 -5.51 0.20 -0.83
C ILE A 123 -5.81 1.07 0.40
N PHE A 124 -7.05 1.09 0.86
CA PHE A 124 -7.49 1.90 2.00
C PHE A 124 -7.42 1.15 3.34
N GLU A 125 -7.24 -0.17 3.33
CA GLU A 125 -7.31 -1.02 4.52
C GLU A 125 -6.28 -0.66 5.61
N SER A 126 -5.04 -0.30 5.23
CA SER A 126 -4.03 0.08 6.23
C SER A 126 -4.44 1.35 6.98
N ALA A 127 -4.76 2.41 6.25
CA ALA A 127 -5.21 3.66 6.85
C ALA A 127 -6.51 3.49 7.65
N ALA A 128 -7.41 2.64 7.18
CA ALA A 128 -8.64 2.33 7.89
C ALA A 128 -8.37 1.66 9.26
N ARG A 129 -7.43 0.72 9.33
CA ARG A 129 -7.02 0.11 10.62
C ARG A 129 -6.36 1.11 11.56
N GLU A 130 -5.54 2.01 11.03
CA GLU A 130 -4.80 2.99 11.83
C GLU A 130 -5.70 4.10 12.38
N THR A 131 -6.69 4.52 11.61
CA THR A 131 -7.54 5.67 11.95
C THR A 131 -8.94 5.29 12.38
N GLY A 132 -9.37 4.05 12.13
CA GLY A 132 -10.75 3.57 12.32
C GLY A 132 -11.78 4.18 11.36
N VAL A 133 -11.35 4.86 10.29
CA VAL A 133 -12.26 5.31 9.21
C VAL A 133 -12.52 4.12 8.28
N HIS A 134 -13.78 3.79 8.03
CA HIS A 134 -14.13 2.60 7.24
C HIS A 134 -13.58 2.66 5.79
N PRO A 135 -13.06 1.56 5.20
CA PRO A 135 -12.49 1.57 3.85
C PRO A 135 -13.45 2.08 2.77
N ALA A 136 -14.73 1.71 2.85
CA ALA A 136 -15.75 2.21 1.92
C ALA A 136 -15.97 3.74 2.01
N VAL A 137 -15.79 4.34 3.19
CA VAL A 137 -15.84 5.80 3.35
C VAL A 137 -14.64 6.44 2.65
N LEU A 138 -13.43 5.88 2.85
CA LEU A 138 -12.22 6.40 2.21
C LEU A 138 -12.29 6.28 0.67
N LEU A 139 -12.77 5.15 0.15
CA LEU A 139 -13.00 4.98 -1.28
C LEU A 139 -14.01 6.01 -1.83
N ALA A 140 -15.12 6.25 -1.12
CA ALA A 140 -16.14 7.21 -1.55
C ALA A 140 -15.63 8.66 -1.54
N VAL A 141 -14.80 9.04 -0.55
CA VAL A 141 -14.09 10.32 -0.55
C VAL A 141 -13.16 10.39 -1.77
N ALA A 142 -12.28 9.40 -1.95
CA ALA A 142 -11.33 9.38 -3.06
C ALA A 142 -12.02 9.50 -4.44
N MET A 143 -13.17 8.83 -4.62
CA MET A 143 -13.99 8.94 -5.84
C MET A 143 -14.59 10.32 -6.04
N THR A 144 -15.05 10.95 -4.95
CA THR A 144 -15.60 12.32 -4.98
C THR A 144 -14.53 13.35 -5.36
N GLU A 145 -13.29 13.10 -4.91
CA GLU A 145 -12.17 14.02 -5.04
C GLU A 145 -11.42 13.88 -6.37
N SER A 146 -11.06 12.66 -6.76
CA SER A 146 -10.17 12.40 -7.90
C SER A 146 -10.69 11.32 -8.86
N GLY A 147 -11.99 11.01 -8.79
CA GLY A 147 -12.62 10.00 -9.64
C GLY A 147 -12.38 10.26 -11.13
N LYS A 148 -11.76 9.30 -11.82
CA LYS A 148 -11.53 9.30 -13.26
C LYS A 148 -11.73 7.90 -13.81
N LYS A 149 -12.63 7.75 -14.80
CA LYS A 149 -12.95 6.45 -15.43
C LYS A 149 -13.29 5.33 -14.42
N GLY A 150 -14.02 5.66 -13.36
CA GLY A 150 -14.52 4.69 -12.38
C GLY A 150 -13.58 4.32 -11.23
N ALA A 151 -12.39 4.95 -11.13
CA ALA A 151 -11.46 4.79 -10.02
C ALA A 151 -10.89 6.15 -9.58
N PRO A 152 -10.45 6.31 -8.31
CA PRO A 152 -9.69 7.49 -7.91
C PRO A 152 -8.35 7.52 -8.63
N TRP A 153 -7.93 8.68 -9.14
CA TRP A 153 -6.67 8.82 -9.86
C TRP A 153 -5.59 9.47 -8.98
N PRO A 154 -4.47 8.79 -8.69
CA PRO A 154 -3.48 9.28 -7.73
C PRO A 154 -2.67 10.48 -8.23
N TRP A 155 -2.49 10.62 -9.54
CA TRP A 155 -1.69 11.69 -10.14
C TRP A 155 -2.57 12.90 -10.48
N THR A 156 -3.32 13.38 -9.50
CA THR A 156 -4.29 14.46 -9.67
C THR A 156 -3.85 15.69 -8.87
N LEU A 157 -3.85 16.85 -9.53
CA LEU A 157 -3.77 18.15 -8.88
C LEU A 157 -5.03 18.94 -9.18
N ASN A 158 -5.53 19.70 -8.21
CA ASN A 158 -6.55 20.71 -8.46
C ASN A 158 -5.97 22.08 -8.13
N VAL A 159 -5.88 22.96 -9.12
CA VAL A 159 -5.34 24.32 -8.95
C VAL A 159 -6.47 25.31 -9.15
N GLY A 160 -6.87 26.00 -8.08
CA GLY A 160 -7.93 27.02 -8.15
C GLY A 160 -9.29 26.51 -8.66
N GLY A 161 -9.62 25.23 -8.44
CA GLY A 161 -10.86 24.59 -8.89
C GLY A 161 -10.73 23.83 -10.22
N ARG A 162 -9.58 23.92 -10.90
CA ARG A 162 -9.33 23.19 -12.15
C ARG A 162 -8.53 21.92 -11.88
N GLY A 163 -9.12 20.77 -12.18
CA GLY A 163 -8.47 19.46 -12.08
C GLY A 163 -7.49 19.18 -13.24
N PHE A 164 -6.32 18.67 -12.90
CA PHE A 164 -5.27 18.21 -13.80
C PHE A 164 -4.95 16.76 -13.46
N PHE A 165 -5.10 15.85 -14.43
CA PHE A 165 -4.91 14.42 -14.25
C PHE A 165 -3.72 13.93 -15.07
N PHE A 166 -2.57 13.79 -14.43
CA PHE A 166 -1.30 13.43 -15.06
C PHE A 166 -1.20 11.93 -15.34
N ARG A 167 -0.25 11.53 -16.19
CA ARG A 167 -0.06 10.10 -16.51
C ARG A 167 0.77 9.37 -15.46
N THR A 168 1.74 10.05 -14.86
CA THR A 168 2.65 9.47 -13.89
C THR A 168 2.79 10.36 -12.65
N ARG A 169 3.33 9.77 -11.58
CA ARG A 169 3.68 10.50 -10.36
C ARG A 169 4.69 11.61 -10.62
N GLU A 170 5.69 11.35 -11.45
CA GLU A 170 6.74 12.31 -11.80
C GLU A 170 6.18 13.54 -12.51
N ASP A 171 5.21 13.36 -13.41
CA ASP A 171 4.54 14.47 -14.08
C ASP A 171 3.77 15.35 -13.09
N ALA A 172 2.98 14.72 -12.21
CA ALA A 172 2.24 15.43 -11.17
C ALA A 172 3.18 16.12 -10.18
N TRP A 173 4.28 15.45 -9.80
CA TRP A 173 5.28 16.01 -8.90
C TRP A 173 5.98 17.21 -9.51
N ARG A 174 6.40 17.16 -10.78
CA ARG A 174 7.01 18.32 -11.46
C ARG A 174 6.06 19.51 -11.50
N ALA A 175 4.77 19.27 -11.76
CA ALA A 175 3.76 20.32 -11.71
C ALA A 175 3.58 20.88 -10.29
N ALA A 176 3.52 20.03 -9.26
CA ALA A 176 3.43 20.46 -7.87
C ALA A 176 4.66 21.26 -7.42
N GLN A 177 5.86 20.82 -7.78
CA GLN A 177 7.11 21.52 -7.50
C GLN A 177 7.15 22.90 -8.17
N TRP A 178 6.65 23.02 -9.39
CA TRP A 178 6.51 24.31 -10.06
C TRP A 178 5.56 25.23 -9.28
N LEU A 179 4.36 24.75 -8.89
CA LEU A 179 3.41 25.54 -8.08
C LEU A 179 4.05 26.03 -6.79
N ILE A 180 4.74 25.15 -6.06
CA ILE A 180 5.42 25.48 -4.80
C ILE A 180 6.51 26.53 -5.02
N LYS A 181 7.33 26.37 -6.07
CA LYS A 181 8.40 27.31 -6.42
C LYS A 181 7.87 28.71 -6.76
N GLU A 182 6.72 28.78 -7.43
CA GLU A 182 6.03 30.04 -7.76
C GLU A 182 5.22 30.61 -6.58
N GLY A 183 5.28 30.01 -5.39
CA GLY A 183 4.54 30.46 -4.21
C GLY A 183 3.03 30.19 -4.26
N ILE A 184 2.57 29.39 -5.23
CA ILE A 184 1.16 29.02 -5.38
C ILE A 184 0.86 27.89 -4.38
N THR A 185 0.15 28.23 -3.30
CA THR A 185 -0.21 27.25 -2.25
C THR A 185 -1.64 26.74 -2.33
N ASN A 186 -2.52 27.43 -3.07
CA ASN A 186 -3.93 27.07 -3.19
C ASN A 186 -4.16 26.01 -4.28
N PHE A 187 -3.63 24.82 -4.02
CA PHE A 187 -3.90 23.62 -4.81
C PHE A 187 -4.12 22.41 -3.91
N ASP A 188 -4.81 21.40 -4.43
CA ASP A 188 -5.02 20.12 -3.78
C ASP A 188 -4.21 19.03 -4.50
N ILE A 189 -3.69 18.05 -3.75
CA ILE A 189 -2.73 17.06 -4.26
C ILE A 189 -3.13 15.62 -3.95
N GLY A 190 -2.94 14.73 -4.93
CA GLY A 190 -3.09 13.29 -4.80
C GLY A 190 -4.53 12.78 -4.93
N MET A 191 -4.71 11.46 -4.77
CA MET A 191 -6.03 10.81 -4.92
C MET A 191 -7.09 11.31 -3.93
N MET A 192 -6.68 11.80 -2.76
CA MET A 192 -7.58 12.32 -1.73
C MET A 192 -7.75 13.84 -1.80
N GLN A 193 -7.12 14.52 -2.77
CA GLN A 193 -7.16 15.98 -2.95
C GLN A 193 -6.94 16.74 -1.65
N ILE A 194 -5.79 16.49 -1.01
CA ILE A 194 -5.45 17.17 0.24
C ILE A 194 -4.95 18.58 -0.09
N SER A 195 -5.55 19.59 0.54
CA SER A 195 -5.16 20.98 0.32
C SER A 195 -3.74 21.27 0.79
N TRP A 196 -2.87 21.69 -0.13
CA TRP A 196 -1.47 21.99 0.15
C TRP A 196 -1.32 23.17 1.13
N ARG A 197 -2.08 24.25 0.91
CA ARG A 197 -2.09 25.42 1.81
C ARG A 197 -2.40 25.06 3.26
N HIS A 198 -3.34 24.15 3.49
CA HIS A 198 -3.87 23.88 4.84
C HIS A 198 -3.23 22.67 5.51
N ASN A 199 -2.83 21.67 4.72
CA ASN A 199 -2.38 20.37 5.21
C ASN A 199 -1.05 19.91 4.59
N GLY A 200 -0.41 20.71 3.74
CA GLY A 200 0.89 20.37 3.12
C GLY A 200 1.98 20.09 4.16
N TRP A 201 1.91 20.73 5.33
CA TRP A 201 2.80 20.51 6.47
C TRP A 201 2.78 19.10 7.05
N ARG A 202 1.76 18.28 6.71
CA ARG A 202 1.67 16.87 7.14
C ARG A 202 2.56 15.92 6.34
N PHE A 203 3.17 16.45 5.28
CA PHE A 203 4.09 15.73 4.41
C PHE A 203 5.50 16.31 4.51
N GLN A 204 6.50 15.48 4.25
CA GLN A 204 7.88 15.87 4.07
C GLN A 204 8.04 16.77 2.84
N ASP A 205 7.39 16.40 1.73
CA ASP A 205 7.40 17.14 0.48
C ASP A 205 6.22 16.72 -0.43
N ALA A 206 6.15 17.33 -1.63
CA ALA A 206 5.14 16.99 -2.64
C ALA A 206 5.29 15.56 -3.21
N TRP A 207 6.48 14.98 -3.14
CA TRP A 207 6.71 13.60 -3.60
C TRP A 207 6.01 12.63 -2.65
N GLU A 208 6.21 12.79 -1.34
CA GLU A 208 5.51 12.02 -0.30
C GLU A 208 3.98 12.27 -0.35
N ALA A 209 3.56 13.51 -0.59
CA ALA A 209 2.13 13.85 -0.72
C ALA A 209 1.44 13.13 -1.89
N LEU A 210 2.19 12.78 -2.94
CA LEU A 210 1.70 11.96 -4.05
C LEU A 210 1.82 10.45 -3.79
N GLN A 211 2.49 9.99 -2.75
CA GLN A 211 2.50 8.55 -2.42
C GLN A 211 1.08 8.11 -2.02
N PRO A 212 0.44 7.17 -2.74
CA PRO A 212 -0.97 6.83 -2.51
C PRO A 212 -1.28 6.44 -1.06
N SER A 213 -0.49 5.53 -0.47
CA SER A 213 -0.69 5.09 0.92
C SER A 213 -0.59 6.24 1.92
N ARG A 214 0.38 7.15 1.75
CA ARG A 214 0.57 8.30 2.64
C ARG A 214 -0.50 9.37 2.46
N ASN A 215 -0.90 9.63 1.21
CA ASN A 215 -2.01 10.53 0.87
C ASN A 215 -3.32 10.04 1.50
N ILE A 216 -3.62 8.73 1.39
CA ILE A 216 -4.79 8.10 2.02
C ILE A 216 -4.73 8.23 3.54
N LEU A 217 -3.58 7.90 4.16
CA LEU A 217 -3.42 7.95 5.61
C LEU A 217 -3.65 9.36 6.15
N VAL A 218 -3.07 10.38 5.53
CA VAL A 218 -3.27 11.78 5.95
C VAL A 218 -4.74 12.19 5.81
N ALA A 219 -5.41 11.83 4.70
CA ALA A 219 -6.83 12.10 4.54
C ALA A 219 -7.70 11.41 5.60
N ALA A 220 -7.39 10.15 5.91
CA ALA A 220 -8.08 9.39 6.94
C ALA A 220 -7.90 10.03 8.33
N SER A 221 -6.70 10.53 8.65
CA SER A 221 -6.46 11.27 9.89
C SER A 221 -7.27 12.58 9.94
N ILE A 222 -7.33 13.35 8.85
CA ILE A 222 -8.16 14.56 8.78
C ILE A 222 -9.64 14.22 9.02
N LEU A 223 -10.15 13.13 8.43
CA LEU A 223 -11.52 12.67 8.63
C LEU A 223 -11.78 12.26 10.09
N ARG A 224 -10.83 11.56 10.72
CA ARG A 224 -10.91 11.20 12.14
C ARG A 224 -10.92 12.44 13.02
N GLU A 225 -10.02 13.39 12.81
CA GLU A 225 -9.97 14.67 13.55
C GLU A 225 -11.28 15.46 13.38
N ASN A 226 -11.83 15.50 12.17
CA ASN A 226 -13.13 16.13 11.92
C ASN A 226 -14.26 15.41 12.66
N PHE A 227 -14.23 14.07 12.74
CA PHE A 227 -15.21 13.30 13.49
C PHE A 227 -15.11 13.58 14.99
N GLU A 228 -13.90 13.58 15.56
CA GLU A 228 -13.67 13.90 16.96
C GLU A 228 -14.16 15.31 17.31
N ALA A 229 -13.96 16.28 16.41
CA ALA A 229 -14.42 17.66 16.61
C ALA A 229 -15.94 17.83 16.48
N THR A 230 -16.64 16.95 15.77
CA THR A 230 -18.07 17.14 15.42
C THR A 230 -19.02 16.11 16.01
N GLY A 231 -18.50 14.97 16.46
CA GLY A 231 -19.30 13.80 16.88
C GLY A 231 -20.13 13.16 15.77
N SER A 232 -19.95 13.54 14.51
CA SER A 232 -20.82 13.13 13.40
C SER A 232 -20.01 12.88 12.14
N TRP A 233 -20.07 11.65 11.61
CA TRP A 233 -19.42 11.32 10.34
C TRP A 233 -19.91 12.16 9.17
N ALA A 234 -21.22 12.44 9.12
CA ALA A 234 -21.79 13.30 8.07
C ALA A 234 -21.16 14.71 8.12
N LYS A 235 -21.07 15.32 9.31
CA LYS A 235 -20.39 16.61 9.47
C LYS A 235 -18.90 16.51 9.18
N ALA A 236 -18.25 15.42 9.58
CA ALA A 236 -16.83 15.21 9.35
C ALA A 236 -16.47 15.16 7.86
N ILE A 237 -17.31 14.51 7.06
CA ILE A 237 -17.20 14.44 5.59
C ILE A 237 -17.48 15.81 4.97
N MET A 238 -18.48 16.55 5.45
CA MET A 238 -18.72 17.93 4.98
C MET A 238 -17.53 18.84 5.27
N TRP A 239 -16.95 18.73 6.47
CA TRP A 239 -15.80 19.50 6.93
C TRP A 239 -14.51 19.14 6.21
N TYR A 240 -14.40 17.92 5.67
CA TYR A 240 -13.27 17.52 4.83
C TYR A 240 -13.16 18.43 3.60
N HIS A 241 -14.29 18.71 2.96
CA HIS A 241 -14.34 19.60 1.79
C HIS A 241 -14.32 21.08 2.15
N ASN A 242 -15.16 21.50 3.10
CA ASN A 242 -15.24 22.91 3.48
C ASN A 242 -15.85 23.09 4.88
N ARG A 243 -15.04 23.53 5.84
CA ARG A 243 -15.51 23.85 7.20
C ARG A 243 -16.34 25.14 7.29
N ALA A 244 -16.08 26.11 6.42
CA ALA A 244 -16.66 27.46 6.51
C ALA A 244 -18.03 27.60 5.84
N SER A 245 -18.37 26.70 4.91
CA SER A 245 -19.60 26.79 4.10
C SER A 245 -20.42 25.52 4.18
N GLU A 246 -21.50 25.58 4.95
CA GLU A 246 -22.39 24.43 5.13
C GLU A 246 -23.09 24.02 3.83
N SER A 247 -23.47 24.98 2.98
CA SER A 247 -24.08 24.70 1.68
C SER A 247 -23.14 23.91 0.75
N ARG A 248 -21.86 24.30 0.69
CA ARG A 248 -20.82 23.55 -0.04
C ARG A 248 -20.59 22.17 0.57
N GLY A 249 -20.56 22.08 1.90
CA GLY A 249 -20.48 20.82 2.63
C GLY A 249 -21.62 19.86 2.26
N ARG A 250 -22.88 20.33 2.27
CA ARG A 250 -24.05 19.52 1.89
C ARG A 250 -23.99 19.07 0.44
N ALA A 251 -23.60 19.97 -0.48
CA ALA A 251 -23.42 19.62 -1.89
C ALA A 251 -22.34 18.54 -2.07
N TYR A 252 -21.26 18.61 -1.31
CA TYR A 252 -20.21 17.59 -1.27
C TYR A 252 -20.74 16.26 -0.71
N LEU A 253 -21.43 16.29 0.44
CA LEU A 253 -22.00 15.10 1.06
C LEU A 253 -22.95 14.35 0.12
N LYS A 254 -23.74 15.07 -0.69
CA LYS A 254 -24.61 14.45 -1.71
C LYS A 254 -23.81 13.66 -2.75
N ARG A 255 -22.68 14.19 -3.24
CA ARG A 255 -21.80 13.47 -4.17
C ARG A 255 -21.13 12.28 -3.50
N PHE A 256 -20.65 12.46 -2.27
CA PHE A 256 -20.10 11.39 -1.45
C PHE A 256 -21.08 10.22 -1.30
N ILE A 257 -22.36 10.49 -0.97
CA ILE A 257 -23.38 9.44 -0.74
C ILE A 257 -23.56 8.57 -2.00
N ALA A 258 -23.53 9.18 -3.20
CA ALA A 258 -23.64 8.43 -4.45
C ALA A 258 -22.49 7.41 -4.60
N HIS A 259 -21.26 7.79 -4.27
CA HIS A 259 -20.13 6.88 -4.31
C HIS A 259 -20.08 5.91 -3.12
N PHE A 260 -20.60 6.30 -1.96
CA PHE A 260 -20.61 5.47 -0.76
C PHE A 260 -21.55 4.27 -0.90
N GLY A 261 -22.71 4.44 -1.53
CA GLY A 261 -23.63 3.32 -1.81
C GLY A 261 -22.93 2.19 -2.58
N ASP A 262 -22.25 2.55 -3.68
CA ASP A 262 -21.50 1.60 -4.49
C ASP A 262 -20.33 0.97 -3.73
N ALA A 263 -19.56 1.79 -3.00
CA ALA A 263 -18.41 1.34 -2.24
C ALA A 263 -18.81 0.38 -1.09
N ALA A 264 -19.89 0.68 -0.38
CA ALA A 264 -20.39 -0.14 0.71
C ALA A 264 -20.95 -1.48 0.20
N ALA A 265 -21.69 -1.46 -0.92
CA ALA A 265 -22.20 -2.68 -1.55
C ALA A 265 -21.08 -3.58 -2.07
N GLU A 266 -20.00 -3.01 -2.62
CA GLU A 266 -18.81 -3.77 -3.00
C GLU A 266 -18.11 -4.38 -1.78
N TYR A 267 -17.90 -3.59 -0.72
CA TYR A 267 -17.21 -4.03 0.48
C TYR A 267 -17.96 -5.16 1.21
N GLY A 268 -19.28 -5.05 1.30
CA GLY A 268 -20.12 -6.04 1.97
C GLY A 268 -20.11 -7.42 1.31
N LYS A 269 -19.72 -7.55 0.04
CA LYS A 269 -19.61 -8.84 -0.66
C LYS A 269 -18.30 -9.59 -0.37
N LEU A 270 -17.34 -8.95 0.29
CA LEU A 270 -16.01 -9.50 0.58
C LEU A 270 -15.92 -10.20 1.93
N ARG A 271 -16.99 -10.14 2.74
CA ARG A 271 -17.12 -10.75 4.07
C ARG A 271 -18.32 -11.67 4.11
#